data_AF-A0A5B8U919-F1
#
_entry.id   AF-A0A5B8U919-F1
#
_cell.length_a   1.000
_cell.length_b   1.000
_cell.length_c   1.000
_cell.angle_alpha   90.00
_cell.angle_beta   90.00
_cell.angle_gamma   90.00
#
_symmetry.space_group_name_H-M   'P 1'
#
loop_
_entity.id
_entity.type
_entity.pdbx_description
1 polymer ?
#
loop_
_entity_poly.entity_id
_entity_poly.type
_entity_poly.pdbx_seq_one_letter_code
_entity_poly.pdbx_strand_id
1 'polypeptide(L)'
;MGAGRLLAAGRRGLAAAPRHLRHGDARVSPAQAAAAGGLRIGEVARLVGTTPRTIRYYEELGLLARDHPREAGRHRLYGEQDVERLREALRLKELLGISLEELRELVEAQDARAALRDEWHHGNPGAARRREILDQSLGHVERQLDLLAGRRAEIERLEDELRERRELIRARLADG
;
A
#
# COMPACT_ATOMS: atom_id res chain seq x y z
N MET A 1 43.51 -44.85 8.29
CA MET A 1 42.50 -44.48 7.26
C MET A 1 41.64 -43.39 7.89
N GLY A 2 41.65 -42.11 7.59
CA GLY A 2 42.16 -41.29 6.48
C GLY A 2 41.25 -40.04 6.49
N ALA A 3 41.84 -38.85 6.57
CA ALA A 3 41.16 -37.58 6.83
C ALA A 3 40.27 -37.07 5.67
N GLY A 4 39.31 -36.19 6.00
CA GLY A 4 39.19 -34.91 5.28
C GLY A 4 37.89 -34.57 4.51
N ARG A 5 37.44 -33.33 4.78
CA ARG A 5 36.83 -32.32 3.88
C ARG A 5 35.30 -32.28 3.67
N LEU A 6 34.72 -31.21 4.22
CA LEU A 6 33.87 -30.18 3.59
C LEU A 6 33.47 -30.39 2.12
N LEU A 7 32.19 -30.19 1.80
CA LEU A 7 31.70 -29.27 0.77
C LEU A 7 30.17 -29.10 0.81
N ALA A 8 29.75 -27.86 0.64
CA ALA A 8 28.37 -27.39 0.55
C ALA A 8 27.82 -27.44 -0.89
N ALA A 9 26.49 -27.53 -1.06
CA ALA A 9 25.64 -26.99 -2.15
C ALA A 9 24.31 -27.79 -2.20
N GLY A 10 23.13 -27.25 -2.52
CA GLY A 10 22.78 -25.93 -3.05
C GLY A 10 21.27 -25.66 -3.05
N ARG A 11 20.95 -24.37 -3.01
CA ARG A 11 19.62 -23.74 -3.12
C ARG A 11 19.22 -23.57 -4.59
N ARG A 12 17.94 -23.74 -4.92
CA ARG A 12 17.19 -23.10 -6.05
C ARG A 12 15.72 -23.02 -5.62
N GLY A 13 14.94 -21.96 -5.82
CA GLY A 13 15.18 -20.64 -6.34
C GLY A 13 13.91 -19.83 -6.10
N LEU A 14 13.99 -18.77 -5.29
CA LEU A 14 12.96 -17.73 -5.23
C LEU A 14 13.36 -16.61 -6.17
N ALA A 15 12.36 -16.11 -6.88
CA ALA A 15 12.45 -15.16 -7.98
C ALA A 15 13.41 -14.00 -7.70
N ALA A 16 14.29 -13.77 -8.67
CA ALA A 16 15.28 -12.72 -8.66
C ALA A 16 14.59 -11.35 -8.82
N ALA A 17 14.73 -10.49 -7.81
CA ALA A 17 14.56 -9.05 -7.98
C ALA A 17 15.56 -8.53 -9.03
N PRO A 18 15.20 -7.52 -9.84
CA PRO A 18 16.08 -7.01 -10.88
C PRO A 18 17.36 -6.43 -10.27
N ARG A 19 18.49 -7.03 -10.68
CA ARG A 19 19.84 -6.51 -10.45
C ARG A 19 20.06 -5.31 -11.37
N HIS A 20 20.83 -4.35 -10.84
CA HIS A 20 21.44 -3.17 -11.45
C HIS A 20 20.80 -1.84 -11.02
N LEU A 21 21.44 -1.19 -10.06
CA LEU A 21 22.18 0.05 -10.28
C LEU A 21 23.08 0.32 -9.07
N ARG A 22 24.38 0.15 -9.31
CA ARG A 22 25.46 0.57 -8.43
C ARG A 22 25.69 2.06 -8.69
N HIS A 23 25.25 2.91 -7.78
CA HIS A 23 25.88 4.20 -7.55
C HIS A 23 25.78 4.52 -6.06
N GLY A 24 26.94 4.79 -5.47
CA GLY A 24 27.00 5.36 -4.14
C GLY A 24 26.31 6.71 -4.16
N ASP A 25 25.40 6.91 -3.24
CA ASP A 25 25.47 8.05 -2.33
C ASP A 25 24.49 7.85 -1.18
N ALA A 26 24.95 8.32 -0.03
CA ALA A 26 24.35 8.42 1.30
C ALA A 26 22.89 7.94 1.49
N ARG A 27 22.71 7.13 2.54
CA ARG A 27 21.41 6.89 3.19
C ARG A 27 20.89 8.21 3.76
N VAL A 28 20.29 9.05 2.92
CA VAL A 28 19.57 10.24 3.41
C VAL A 28 18.30 9.75 4.09
N SER A 29 18.16 10.05 5.38
CA SER A 29 16.92 9.73 6.11
C SER A 29 15.76 10.54 5.53
N PRO A 30 14.53 9.98 5.46
CA PRO A 30 13.35 10.67 4.93
C PRO A 30 13.16 12.08 5.50
N ALA A 31 13.40 12.22 6.82
CA ALA A 31 13.32 13.48 7.55
C ALA A 31 14.35 14.55 7.07
N GLN A 32 15.53 14.14 6.63
CA GLN A 32 16.60 15.06 6.19
C GLN A 32 16.39 15.53 4.75
N ALA A 33 15.85 14.67 3.88
CA ALA A 33 15.57 15.05 2.49
C ALA A 33 14.29 15.90 2.36
N ALA A 34 13.29 15.66 3.21
CA ALA A 34 12.10 16.51 3.29
C ALA A 34 12.44 17.94 3.78
N ALA A 35 13.39 18.07 4.71
CA ALA A 35 13.86 19.36 5.23
C ALA A 35 14.64 20.22 4.20
N ALA A 36 15.08 19.64 3.07
CA ALA A 36 15.95 20.29 2.09
C ALA A 36 15.23 20.79 0.82
N GLY A 37 13.90 20.89 0.83
CA GLY A 37 13.10 21.39 -0.29
C GLY A 37 12.26 20.34 -1.02
N GLY A 38 12.09 19.14 -0.45
CA GLY A 38 11.26 18.08 -1.01
C GLY A 38 11.97 17.15 -2.00
N LEU A 39 11.46 15.94 -2.15
CA LEU A 39 12.05 14.87 -2.94
C LEU A 39 11.56 14.91 -4.39
N ARG A 40 12.39 14.55 -5.37
CA ARG A 40 11.92 14.28 -6.73
C ARG A 40 11.27 12.90 -6.82
N ILE A 41 10.40 12.71 -7.80
CA ILE A 41 9.69 11.44 -8.03
C ILE A 41 10.62 10.21 -8.10
N GLY A 42 11.83 10.35 -8.67
CA GLY A 42 12.81 9.25 -8.74
C GLY A 42 13.43 8.91 -7.39
N GLU A 43 13.54 9.88 -6.49
CA GLU A 43 14.02 9.66 -5.12
C GLU A 43 12.93 8.99 -4.29
N VAL A 44 11.69 9.47 -4.41
CA VAL A 44 10.52 8.84 -3.77
C VAL A 44 10.36 7.40 -4.24
N ALA A 45 10.44 7.14 -5.56
CA ALA A 45 10.32 5.81 -6.13
C ALA A 45 11.31 4.82 -5.50
N ARG A 46 12.59 5.23 -5.36
CA ARG A 46 13.60 4.42 -4.68
C ARG A 46 13.29 4.20 -3.20
N LEU A 47 12.79 5.24 -2.53
CA LEU A 47 12.54 5.25 -1.09
C LEU A 47 11.31 4.42 -0.67
N VAL A 48 10.31 4.31 -1.54
CA VAL A 48 9.11 3.49 -1.30
C VAL A 48 9.11 2.18 -2.08
N GLY A 49 10.20 1.87 -2.80
CA GLY A 49 10.36 0.60 -3.51
C GLY A 49 9.45 0.42 -4.73
N THR A 50 9.12 1.50 -5.43
CA THR A 50 8.24 1.47 -6.61
C THR A 50 8.87 2.18 -7.82
N THR A 51 8.09 2.40 -8.87
CA THR A 51 8.56 3.14 -10.06
C THR A 51 7.98 4.56 -10.12
N PRO A 52 8.67 5.52 -10.74
CA PRO A 52 8.09 6.83 -11.01
C PRO A 52 6.78 6.76 -11.82
N ARG A 53 6.63 5.74 -12.68
CA ARG A 53 5.39 5.48 -13.42
C ARG A 53 4.23 5.16 -12.46
N THR A 54 4.46 4.29 -11.48
CA THR A 54 3.46 3.96 -10.46
C THR A 54 3.06 5.18 -9.65
N ILE A 55 4.02 6.01 -9.25
CA ILE A 55 3.73 7.23 -8.49
C ILE A 55 2.88 8.22 -9.30
N ARG A 56 3.22 8.47 -10.57
CA ARG A 56 2.39 9.33 -11.45
C ARG A 56 0.97 8.80 -11.58
N TYR A 57 0.84 7.49 -11.72
CA TYR A 57 -0.48 6.87 -11.80
C TYR A 57 -1.30 7.07 -10.51
N TYR A 58 -0.65 7.02 -9.35
CA TYR A 58 -1.33 7.29 -8.07
C TYR A 58 -1.73 8.78 -7.94
N GLU A 59 -0.94 9.71 -8.48
CA GLU A 59 -1.32 11.13 -8.56
C GLU A 59 -2.51 11.38 -9.49
N GLU A 60 -2.56 10.66 -10.62
CA GLU A 60 -3.67 10.73 -11.57
C GLU A 60 -4.98 10.23 -10.94
N LEU A 61 -4.89 9.18 -10.12
CA LEU A 61 -6.01 8.64 -9.33
C LEU A 61 -6.40 9.50 -8.12
N GLY A 62 -5.68 10.60 -7.85
CA GLY A 62 -5.97 11.49 -6.71
C GLY A 62 -5.52 10.94 -5.35
N LEU A 63 -4.71 9.88 -5.33
CA LEU A 63 -4.19 9.27 -4.10
C LEU A 63 -3.14 10.15 -3.40
N LEU A 64 -2.69 11.24 -4.03
CA LEU A 64 -1.74 12.19 -3.45
C LEU A 64 -2.26 13.62 -3.62
N ALA A 65 -2.09 14.44 -2.60
CA ALA A 65 -2.49 15.84 -2.62
C ALA A 65 -1.71 16.60 -3.70
N ARG A 66 -2.39 17.43 -4.49
CA ARG A 66 -1.80 18.22 -5.58
C ARG A 66 -1.31 19.58 -5.10
N ASP A 67 -0.83 19.68 -3.86
CA ASP A 67 -0.62 20.94 -3.16
C ASP A 67 0.57 21.77 -3.67
N HIS A 68 1.32 21.27 -4.65
CA HIS A 68 2.38 22.02 -5.29
C HIS A 68 2.03 22.28 -6.77
N PRO A 69 1.69 23.54 -7.12
CA PRO A 69 1.60 23.92 -8.52
C PRO A 69 2.91 23.54 -9.19
N ARG A 70 2.80 22.92 -10.36
CA ARG A 70 3.95 22.83 -11.27
C ARG A 70 4.24 24.28 -11.66
N GLU A 71 5.22 24.94 -11.03
CA GLU A 71 5.81 26.14 -11.63
C GLU A 71 6.18 25.75 -13.06
N ALA A 72 5.77 26.55 -14.05
CA ALA A 72 5.88 26.20 -15.46
C ALA A 72 7.29 25.70 -15.81
N GLY A 73 7.42 24.39 -16.07
CA GLY A 73 8.69 23.74 -16.39
C GLY A 73 9.45 23.06 -15.24
N ARG A 74 8.99 23.14 -13.98
CA ARG A 74 9.64 22.46 -12.82
C ARG A 74 8.93 21.16 -12.42
N HIS A 75 9.73 20.24 -11.89
CA HIS A 75 9.27 18.94 -11.39
C HIS A 75 8.53 19.08 -10.05
N ARG A 76 7.50 18.26 -9.81
CA ARG A 76 6.86 18.14 -8.50
C ARG A 76 7.89 17.67 -7.47
N LEU A 77 7.86 18.33 -6.31
CA LEU A 77 8.60 17.94 -5.12
C LEU A 77 7.61 17.31 -4.13
N TYR A 78 8.05 16.23 -3.50
CA TYR A 78 7.23 15.41 -2.62
C TYR A 78 7.72 15.62 -1.19
N GLY A 79 6.79 15.94 -0.29
CA GLY A 79 7.06 16.08 1.13
C GLY A 79 7.09 14.72 1.85
N GLU A 80 7.38 14.77 3.14
CA GLU A 80 7.32 13.58 4.01
C GLU A 80 5.92 12.95 4.05
N GLN A 81 4.88 13.79 4.10
CA GLN A 81 3.49 13.33 4.10
C GLN A 81 3.11 12.60 2.81
N ASP A 82 3.61 13.06 1.65
CA ASP A 82 3.40 12.36 0.37
C ASP A 82 4.03 10.96 0.39
N VAL A 83 5.24 10.86 0.95
CA VAL A 83 5.99 9.61 1.05
C VAL A 83 5.28 8.62 1.97
N GLU A 84 4.83 9.07 3.14
CA GLU A 84 4.13 8.21 4.08
C GLU A 84 2.79 7.72 3.52
N ARG A 85 2.07 8.62 2.84
CA ARG A 85 0.83 8.29 2.14
C ARG A 85 1.05 7.27 1.02
N LEU A 86 2.11 7.42 0.22
CA LEU A 86 2.49 6.44 -0.80
C LEU A 86 2.82 5.07 -0.19
N ARG A 87 3.56 5.04 0.92
CA ARG A 87 3.91 3.79 1.62
C ARG A 87 2.67 3.06 2.10
N GLU A 88 1.74 3.77 2.73
CA GLU A 88 0.52 3.15 3.24
C GLU A 88 -0.37 2.65 2.09
N ALA A 89 -0.52 3.44 1.02
CA ALA A 89 -1.28 3.01 -0.16
C ALA A 89 -0.69 1.73 -0.79
N LEU A 90 0.63 1.67 -0.97
CA LEU A 90 1.32 0.49 -1.50
C LEU A 90 1.15 -0.72 -0.57
N ARG A 91 1.32 -0.53 0.74
CA ARG A 91 1.15 -1.58 1.75
C ARG A 91 -0.27 -2.14 1.75
N LEU A 92 -1.30 -1.29 1.73
CA LEU A 92 -2.70 -1.72 1.73
C LEU A 92 -3.05 -2.47 0.45
N LYS A 93 -2.57 -1.99 -0.70
CA LYS A 93 -2.75 -2.69 -1.98
C LYS A 93 -2.16 -4.09 -1.95
N GLU A 94 -0.92 -4.22 -1.47
CA GLU A 94 -0.22 -5.51 -1.39
C GLU A 94 -0.88 -6.45 -0.39
N LEU A 95 -1.22 -5.95 0.81
CA LEU A 95 -1.82 -6.74 1.89
C LEU A 95 -3.19 -7.30 1.50
N LEU A 96 -4.04 -6.47 0.90
CA LEU A 96 -5.43 -6.84 0.62
C LEU A 96 -5.60 -7.51 -0.76
N GLY A 97 -4.58 -7.41 -1.62
CA GLY A 97 -4.64 -7.91 -3.00
C GLY A 97 -5.71 -7.21 -3.83
N ILE A 98 -5.99 -5.94 -3.54
CA ILE A 98 -7.06 -5.16 -4.17
C ILE A 98 -6.59 -4.46 -5.45
N SER A 99 -7.58 -4.11 -6.27
CA SER A 99 -7.45 -3.20 -7.41
C SER A 99 -7.06 -1.80 -6.96
N LEU A 100 -6.67 -0.94 -7.91
CA LEU A 100 -6.30 0.44 -7.59
C LEU A 100 -7.51 1.32 -7.38
N GLU A 101 -8.62 0.96 -8.01
CA GLU A 101 -9.94 1.57 -7.83
C GLU A 101 -10.44 1.34 -6.40
N GLU A 102 -10.39 0.10 -5.91
CA GLU A 102 -10.72 -0.24 -4.51
C GLU A 102 -9.76 0.43 -3.52
N LEU A 103 -8.46 0.51 -3.84
CA LEU A 103 -7.50 1.23 -3.01
C LEU A 103 -7.85 2.72 -2.92
N ARG A 104 -8.27 3.32 -4.04
CA ARG A 104 -8.73 4.71 -4.09
C ARG A 104 -9.94 4.91 -3.19
N GLU A 105 -10.95 4.05 -3.27
CA GLU A 105 -12.12 4.12 -2.39
C GLU A 105 -11.74 4.04 -0.91
N LEU A 106 -10.79 3.14 -0.57
CA LEU A 106 -10.30 2.99 0.80
C LEU A 106 -9.62 4.27 1.30
N VAL A 107 -8.74 4.86 0.50
CA VAL A 107 -7.99 6.09 0.83
C VAL A 107 -8.91 7.31 0.89
N GLU A 108 -9.83 7.47 -0.06
CA GLU A 108 -10.81 8.57 -0.06
C GLU A 108 -11.71 8.52 1.17
N ALA A 109 -12.14 7.31 1.58
CA ALA A 109 -12.87 7.16 2.82
C ALA A 109 -12.02 7.52 4.06
N GLN A 110 -10.70 7.27 4.06
CA GLN A 110 -9.81 7.68 5.15
C GLN A 110 -9.68 9.20 5.23
N ASP A 111 -9.48 9.87 4.08
CA ASP A 111 -9.39 11.33 4.00
C ASP A 111 -10.67 12.00 4.46
N ALA A 112 -11.82 11.52 3.98
CA ALA A 112 -13.12 12.06 4.37
C ALA A 112 -13.32 11.95 5.89
N ARG A 113 -12.98 10.81 6.50
CA ARG A 113 -13.01 10.68 7.96
C ARG A 113 -11.99 11.57 8.67
N ALA A 114 -10.85 11.86 8.06
CA ALA A 114 -9.88 12.79 8.60
C ALA A 114 -10.42 14.22 8.64
N ALA A 115 -11.03 14.68 7.56
CA ALA A 115 -11.70 15.98 7.50
C ALA A 115 -12.85 16.07 8.51
N LEU A 116 -13.68 15.04 8.61
CA LEU A 116 -14.79 14.97 9.58
C LEU A 116 -14.30 15.02 11.04
N ARG A 117 -13.19 14.34 11.33
CA ARG A 117 -12.56 14.37 12.66
C ARG A 117 -11.97 15.75 12.97
N ASP A 118 -11.37 16.40 11.98
CA ASP A 118 -10.86 17.76 12.14
C ASP A 118 -12.00 18.74 12.46
N GLU A 119 -13.10 18.67 11.71
CA GLU A 119 -14.30 19.46 11.96
C GLU A 119 -14.88 19.20 13.36
N TRP A 120 -14.91 17.94 13.80
CA TRP A 120 -15.37 17.58 15.14
C TRP A 120 -14.55 18.24 16.25
N HIS A 121 -13.21 18.23 16.14
CA HIS A 121 -12.33 18.73 17.18
C HIS A 121 -12.12 20.25 17.15
N HIS A 122 -12.08 20.85 15.96
CA HIS A 122 -11.71 22.26 15.79
C HIS A 122 -12.89 23.16 15.42
N GLY A 123 -13.98 22.61 14.86
CA GLY A 123 -15.13 23.39 14.40
C GLY A 123 -16.18 23.74 15.47
N ASN A 124 -16.08 23.16 16.68
CA ASN A 124 -17.10 23.21 17.73
C ASN A 124 -18.55 23.08 17.20
N PRO A 125 -18.88 22.00 16.47
CA PRO A 125 -20.17 21.88 15.80
C PRO A 125 -21.34 21.78 16.79
N GLY A 126 -22.48 22.38 16.40
CA GLY A 126 -23.74 22.23 17.11
C GLY A 126 -24.25 20.78 17.13
N ALA A 127 -25.25 20.48 17.96
CA ALA A 127 -25.73 19.11 18.17
C ALA A 127 -26.20 18.39 16.88
N ALA A 128 -26.93 19.09 16.01
CA ALA A 128 -27.37 18.53 14.72
C ALA A 128 -26.18 18.17 13.81
N ARG A 129 -25.22 19.08 13.69
CA ARG A 129 -24.01 18.87 12.87
C ARG A 129 -23.12 17.76 13.44
N ARG A 130 -22.98 17.67 14.77
CA ARG A 130 -22.30 16.54 15.41
C ARG A 130 -22.89 15.19 15.02
N ARG A 131 -24.22 15.08 14.98
CA ARG A 131 -24.89 13.85 14.56
C ARG A 131 -24.59 13.52 13.10
N GLU A 132 -24.63 14.53 12.22
CA GLU A 132 -24.31 14.37 10.80
C GLU A 132 -22.86 13.93 10.57
N ILE A 133 -21.90 14.51 11.29
CA ILE A 133 -20.48 14.12 11.22
C ILE A 133 -20.30 12.63 11.59
N LEU A 134 -20.97 12.18 12.65
CA LEU A 134 -20.91 10.79 13.08
C LEU A 134 -21.56 9.85 12.05
N ASP A 135 -22.69 10.24 11.47
CA ASP A 135 -23.40 9.47 10.44
C ASP A 135 -22.56 9.32 9.17
N GLN A 136 -21.93 10.40 8.70
CA GLN A 136 -21.01 10.38 7.57
C GLN A 136 -19.78 9.52 7.87
N SER A 137 -19.18 9.68 9.06
CA SER A 137 -18.03 8.87 9.49
C SER A 137 -18.38 7.38 9.53
N LEU A 138 -19.55 7.03 10.06
CA LEU A 138 -20.06 5.66 10.08
C LEU A 138 -20.19 5.11 8.66
N GLY A 139 -20.82 5.83 7.75
CA GLY A 139 -20.96 5.40 6.35
C GLY A 139 -19.60 5.25 5.62
N HIS A 140 -18.57 5.98 6.02
CA HIS A 140 -17.20 5.71 5.53
C HIS A 140 -16.61 4.43 6.12
N VAL A 141 -16.80 4.16 7.41
CA VAL A 141 -16.33 2.93 8.05
C VAL A 141 -17.04 1.70 7.48
N GLU A 142 -18.36 1.77 7.29
CA GLU A 142 -19.18 0.68 6.75
C GLU A 142 -18.72 0.27 5.35
N ARG A 143 -18.52 1.23 4.44
CA ARG A 143 -17.99 0.95 3.08
C ARG A 143 -16.63 0.24 3.11
N GLN A 144 -15.75 0.62 4.05
CA GLN A 144 -14.47 -0.05 4.19
C GLN A 144 -14.61 -1.46 4.74
N LEU A 145 -15.52 -1.67 5.70
CA LEU A 145 -15.83 -3.01 6.21
C LEU A 145 -16.43 -3.91 5.13
N ASP A 146 -17.29 -3.37 4.27
CA ASP A 146 -17.89 -4.11 3.15
C ASP A 146 -16.82 -4.59 2.16
N LEU A 147 -15.88 -3.73 1.79
CA LEU A 147 -14.74 -4.09 0.93
C LEU A 147 -13.91 -5.21 1.56
N LEU A 148 -13.56 -5.08 2.85
CA LEU A 148 -12.79 -6.10 3.56
C LEU A 148 -13.56 -7.42 3.70
N ALA A 149 -14.87 -7.36 3.93
CA ALA A 149 -15.73 -8.53 3.99
C ALA A 149 -15.79 -9.26 2.63
N GLY A 150 -15.89 -8.50 1.53
CA GLY A 150 -15.83 -9.05 0.17
C GLY A 150 -14.52 -9.79 -0.11
N ARG A 151 -13.38 -9.15 0.20
CA ARG A 151 -12.05 -9.77 0.05
C ARG A 151 -11.89 -11.01 0.91
N ARG A 152 -12.37 -10.99 2.16
CA ARG A 152 -12.36 -12.16 3.03
C ARG A 152 -13.16 -13.32 2.44
N ALA A 153 -14.37 -13.04 1.95
CA ALA A 153 -15.23 -14.06 1.36
C ALA A 153 -14.63 -14.68 0.09
N GLU A 154 -13.90 -13.92 -0.73
CA GLU A 154 -13.16 -14.45 -1.88
C GLU A 154 -12.05 -15.42 -1.46
N ILE A 155 -11.28 -15.06 -0.43
CA ILE A 155 -10.21 -15.89 0.09
C ILE A 155 -10.78 -17.17 0.70
N GLU A 156 -11.85 -17.08 1.49
CA GLU A 156 -12.54 -18.22 2.08
C GLU A 156 -13.02 -19.20 0.99
N ARG A 157 -13.61 -18.71 -0.11
CA ARG A 157 -14.02 -19.55 -1.24
C ARG A 157 -12.85 -20.31 -1.87
N LEU A 158 -11.73 -19.63 -2.10
CA LEU A 158 -10.52 -20.28 -2.65
C LEU A 158 -9.97 -21.33 -1.68
N GLU A 159 -9.99 -21.04 -0.37
CA GLU A 159 -9.53 -21.99 0.63
C GLU A 159 -10.40 -23.25 0.65
N ASP A 160 -11.72 -23.10 0.59
CA ASP A 160 -12.66 -24.21 0.57
C ASP A 160 -12.49 -25.08 -0.69
N GLU A 161 -12.33 -24.46 -1.87
CA GLU A 161 -12.03 -25.19 -3.11
C GLU A 161 -10.75 -26.05 -2.97
N LEU A 162 -9.69 -25.48 -2.39
CA LEU A 162 -8.42 -26.18 -2.20
C LEU A 162 -8.54 -27.31 -1.16
N ARG A 163 -9.36 -27.13 -0.11
CA ARG A 163 -9.64 -28.18 0.88
C ARG A 163 -10.39 -29.35 0.25
N GLU A 164 -11.42 -29.09 -0.54
CA GLU A 164 -12.16 -30.13 -1.26
C GLU A 164 -11.27 -30.90 -2.23
N ARG A 165 -10.44 -30.17 -3.00
CA ARG A 165 -9.48 -30.77 -3.92
C ARG A 165 -8.49 -31.69 -3.19
N ARG A 166 -8.02 -31.28 -2.01
CA ARG A 166 -7.12 -32.07 -1.16
C ARG A 166 -7.77 -33.39 -0.73
N GLU A 167 -9.01 -33.37 -0.26
CA GLU A 167 -9.69 -34.60 0.19
C GLU A 167 -9.91 -35.56 -0.97
N LEU A 168 -10.27 -35.06 -2.15
CA LEU A 168 -10.41 -35.88 -3.36
C LEU A 168 -9.09 -36.55 -3.77
N ILE A 169 -7.96 -35.84 -3.67
CA ILE A 169 -6.64 -36.41 -3.97
C ILE A 169 -6.28 -37.50 -2.94
N ARG A 170 -6.57 -37.26 -1.65
CA ARG A 170 -6.32 -38.24 -0.58
C ARG A 170 -7.11 -39.52 -0.77
N ALA A 171 -8.40 -39.42 -1.13
CA ALA A 171 -9.23 -40.59 -1.39
C ALA A 171 -8.65 -41.45 -2.53
N ARG A 172 -8.27 -40.82 -3.65
CA ARG A 172 -7.66 -41.53 -4.79
C ARG A 172 -6.34 -42.23 -4.46
N LEU A 173 -5.55 -41.67 -3.54
CA LEU A 173 -4.31 -42.29 -3.07
C LEU A 173 -4.55 -43.47 -2.12
N ALA A 174 -5.70 -43.54 -1.46
CA ALA A 174 -6.07 -44.66 -0.61
C ALA A 174 -6.61 -45.86 -1.41
N ASP A 175 -7.16 -45.58 -2.60
CA ASP A 175 -7.82 -46.57 -3.47
C ASP A 175 -6.87 -47.26 -4.48
N GLY A 176 -5.61 -46.83 -4.59
CA GLY A 176 -4.63 -47.33 -5.57
C GLY A 176 -3.37 -47.88 -4.92
#